data_AF-A0AAW0YV53-F1
#
_entry.id   AF-A0AAW0YV53-F1
#
_cell.length_a   1.000
_cell.length_b   1.000
_cell.length_c   1.000
_cell.angle_alpha   90.00
_cell.angle_beta   90.00
_cell.angle_gamma   90.00
#
_symmetry.space_group_name_H-M   'P 1'
#
loop_
_entity.id
_entity.type
_entity.pdbx_description
1 polymer ?
#
loop_
_entity_poly.entity_id
_entity_poly.type
_entity_poly.pdbx_seq_one_letter_code
_entity_poly.pdbx_strand_id
1 'polypeptide(L)'
;MTVHALWVISKAGGLVFSRSYSDVLPTLPVNTILTLAGILHGIHAITAKLTPSPIPGQPVGGMESFEAEGWAGRIFLTATGTKFVVLHSLPHPGLDDLLRRIYEIYSDAVMKNPFHTLEMPINSSLFETRLQTLIASVNA
;
A
#
# COMPACT_ATOMS: atom_id res chain seq x y z
N MET A 1 4.86 -13.54 10.17
CA MET A 1 4.07 -12.88 9.11
C MET A 1 5.06 -12.42 8.08
N THR A 2 4.91 -12.77 6.81
CA THR A 2 5.86 -12.39 5.78
C THR A 2 5.24 -11.34 4.87
N VAL A 3 5.86 -10.17 4.77
CA VAL A 3 5.53 -9.15 3.78
C VAL A 3 6.18 -9.54 2.46
N HIS A 4 5.35 -9.73 1.43
CA HIS A 4 5.78 -10.05 0.08
C HIS A 4 6.11 -8.81 -0.73
N ALA A 5 5.25 -7.80 -0.68
CA ALA A 5 5.43 -6.55 -1.43
C ALA A 5 4.74 -5.36 -0.77
N LEU A 6 5.22 -4.16 -1.06
CA LEU A 6 4.59 -2.88 -0.71
C LEU A 6 4.36 -2.07 -1.98
N TRP A 7 3.13 -1.61 -2.18
CA TRP A 7 2.77 -0.62 -3.19
C TRP A 7 2.28 0.66 -2.52
N VAL A 8 2.66 1.81 -3.10
CA VAL A 8 2.08 3.10 -2.76
C VAL A 8 1.37 3.63 -4.00
N ILE A 9 0.07 3.84 -3.86
CA ILE A 9 -0.80 4.34 -4.92
C ILE A 9 -1.21 5.76 -4.54
N SER A 10 -0.93 6.70 -5.44
CA SER A 10 -1.24 8.10 -5.30
C SER A 10 -2.74 8.38 -5.18
N LYS A 11 -3.10 9.61 -4.82
CA LYS A 11 -4.51 10.03 -4.76
C LYS A 11 -5.17 9.92 -6.13
N ALA A 12 -4.44 10.21 -7.21
CA ALA A 12 -4.90 10.08 -8.58
C ALA A 12 -5.01 8.61 -9.08
N GLY A 13 -4.60 7.63 -8.28
CA GLY A 13 -4.68 6.21 -8.63
C GLY A 13 -3.48 5.66 -9.41
N GLY A 14 -2.46 6.48 -9.66
CA GLY A 14 -1.19 6.04 -10.22
C GLY A 14 -0.30 5.39 -9.15
N LEU A 15 0.38 4.30 -9.50
CA LEU A 15 1.42 3.70 -8.66
C LEU A 15 2.65 4.61 -8.62
N VAL A 16 3.04 5.04 -7.43
CA VAL A 16 4.21 5.91 -7.21
C VAL A 16 5.38 5.19 -6.55
N PHE A 17 5.16 4.00 -5.99
CA PHE A 17 6.22 3.16 -5.46
C PHE A 17 5.80 1.70 -5.46
N SER A 18 6.73 0.81 -5.78
CA SER A 18 6.56 -0.64 -5.65
C SER A 18 7.87 -1.28 -5.26
N ARG A 19 7.81 -2.19 -4.28
CA ARG A 19 8.96 -2.99 -3.87
C ARG A 19 8.52 -4.40 -3.48
N SER A 20 9.27 -5.41 -3.94
CA SER A 20 9.16 -6.79 -3.46
C SER A 20 10.17 -7.04 -2.35
N TYR A 21 9.78 -7.82 -1.34
CA TYR A 21 10.58 -8.22 -0.18
C TYR A 21 10.66 -9.74 -0.01
N SER A 22 10.07 -10.52 -0.92
CA SER A 22 10.15 -11.98 -0.93
C SER A 22 10.04 -12.51 -2.35
N ASP A 23 10.55 -13.71 -2.58
CA ASP A 23 10.48 -14.39 -3.89
C ASP A 23 9.26 -15.32 -4.04
N VAL A 24 8.31 -15.27 -3.09
CA VAL A 24 7.10 -16.13 -3.10
C VAL A 24 6.15 -15.76 -4.22
N LEU A 25 5.94 -14.46 -4.45
CA LEU A 25 5.10 -13.97 -5.54
C LEU A 25 5.94 -13.80 -6.81
N PRO A 26 5.39 -14.08 -7.99
CA PRO A 26 6.12 -13.93 -9.24
C PRO A 26 6.52 -12.47 -9.45
N THR A 27 7.75 -12.26 -9.94
CA THR A 27 8.19 -10.92 -10.34
C THR A 27 7.41 -10.51 -11.59
N LEU A 28 6.63 -9.44 -11.47
CA LEU A 28 5.84 -8.90 -12.57
C LEU A 28 6.57 -7.73 -13.24
N PRO A 29 6.41 -7.55 -14.56
CA PRO A 29 6.86 -6.33 -15.24
C PRO A 29 6.22 -5.09 -14.61
N VAL A 30 6.97 -3.98 -14.55
CA VAL A 30 6.49 -2.72 -13.95
C VAL A 30 5.15 -2.28 -14.55
N ASN A 31 4.96 -2.39 -15.87
CA ASN A 31 3.71 -2.04 -16.56
C ASN A 31 2.50 -2.86 -16.08
N THR A 32 2.72 -4.11 -15.71
CA THR A 32 1.67 -4.96 -15.13
C THR A 32 1.31 -4.45 -13.73
N ILE A 33 2.30 -4.10 -12.92
CA ILE A 33 2.06 -3.54 -11.57
C ILE A 33 1.34 -2.18 -11.65
N LEU A 34 1.73 -1.31 -12.61
CA LEU A 34 1.04 -0.04 -12.89
C LEU A 34 -0.45 -0.28 -13.17
N THR A 35 -0.75 -1.24 -14.05
CA THR A 35 -2.12 -1.62 -14.40
C THR A 35 -2.88 -2.17 -13.20
N LEU A 36 -2.28 -3.09 -12.43
CA LEU A 36 -2.88 -3.69 -11.23
C LEU A 36 -3.20 -2.64 -10.16
N ALA A 37 -2.32 -1.66 -9.95
CA ALA A 37 -2.56 -0.56 -9.03
C ALA A 37 -3.75 0.31 -9.44
N GLY A 38 -3.88 0.61 -10.74
CA GLY A 38 -5.04 1.34 -11.27
C GLY A 38 -6.35 0.56 -11.13
N ILE A 39 -6.33 -0.75 -11.40
CA ILE A 39 -7.48 -1.65 -11.17
C ILE A 39 -7.86 -1.64 -9.69
N LEU A 40 -6.89 -1.81 -8.79
CA LEU A 40 -7.12 -1.84 -7.34
C LEU A 40 -7.70 -0.51 -6.84
N HIS A 41 -7.21 0.62 -7.36
CA HIS A 41 -7.76 1.94 -7.08
C HIS A 41 -9.23 2.04 -7.52
N GLY A 42 -9.57 1.55 -8.72
CA GLY A 42 -10.94 1.49 -9.22
C GLY A 42 -11.84 0.60 -8.35
N ILE A 43 -11.39 -0.61 -8.01
CA ILE A 43 -12.13 -1.54 -7.13
C ILE A 43 -12.40 -0.90 -5.77
N HIS A 44 -11.41 -0.23 -5.18
CA HIS A 44 -11.59 0.47 -3.91
C HIS A 44 -12.69 1.55 -4.00
N ALA A 45 -12.75 2.30 -5.11
CA ALA A 45 -13.80 3.31 -5.31
C ALA A 45 -15.19 2.70 -5.59
N ILE A 46 -15.26 1.57 -6.32
CA ILE A 46 -16.51 0.86 -6.61
C ILE A 46 -17.09 0.27 -5.32
N THR A 47 -16.25 -0.42 -4.54
CA THR A 47 -16.67 -1.07 -3.28
C THR A 47 -17.20 -0.06 -2.26
N ALA A 48 -16.66 1.17 -2.21
CA ALA A 48 -17.21 2.25 -1.40
C ALA A 48 -18.65 2.67 -1.78
N LYS A 49 -19.09 2.40 -3.01
CA LYS A 49 -20.47 2.66 -3.47
C LYS A 49 -21.41 1.45 -3.30
N LEU A 50 -20.85 0.26 -3.06
CA LEU A 50 -21.61 -0.97 -2.91
C LEU A 50 -22.01 -1.28 -1.46
N THR A 51 -21.58 -0.44 -0.50
CA THR A 51 -21.89 -0.64 0.92
C THR A 51 -23.40 -0.64 1.16
N PRO A 52 -24.00 -1.76 1.61
CA PRO A 52 -25.45 -1.97 1.53
C PRO A 52 -26.28 -1.18 2.56
N SER A 53 -25.64 -0.48 3.50
CA SER A 53 -26.30 0.44 4.43
C SER A 53 -25.26 1.38 5.03
N PRO A 54 -24.95 2.51 4.38
CA PRO A 54 -24.01 3.48 4.95
C PRO A 54 -24.62 4.11 6.20
N ILE A 55 -23.93 4.02 7.33
CA ILE A 55 -24.35 4.69 8.56
C ILE A 55 -24.28 6.20 8.33
N PRO A 56 -25.38 6.96 8.50
CA PRO A 56 -25.35 8.41 8.31
C PRO A 56 -24.28 9.07 9.19
N GLY A 57 -23.40 9.86 8.57
CA GLY A 57 -22.31 10.53 9.27
C GLY A 57 -21.04 9.70 9.47
N GLN A 58 -21.01 8.43 9.08
CA GLN A 58 -19.78 7.65 8.99
C GLN A 58 -19.21 7.69 7.56
N PRO A 59 -17.90 7.88 7.39
CA PRO A 59 -17.27 7.77 6.08
C PRO A 59 -17.41 6.33 5.58
N VAL A 60 -17.94 6.20 4.36
CA VAL A 60 -18.03 4.89 3.69
C VAL A 60 -16.67 4.55 3.11
N GLY A 61 -16.01 3.55 3.69
CA GLY A 61 -14.70 3.06 3.23
C GLY A 61 -14.81 2.19 1.98
N GLY A 62 -13.79 2.24 1.13
CA GLY A 62 -13.60 1.24 0.08
C GLY A 62 -13.00 -0.05 0.61
N MET A 63 -12.76 -1.02 -0.27
CA MET A 63 -12.11 -2.29 0.06
C MET A 63 -10.82 -2.08 0.85
N GLU A 64 -10.74 -2.66 2.05
CA GLU A 64 -9.57 -2.56 2.93
C GLU A 64 -8.69 -3.81 2.90
N SER A 65 -9.20 -4.94 2.42
CA SER A 65 -8.45 -6.18 2.29
C SER A 65 -9.04 -7.10 1.23
N PHE A 66 -8.20 -7.98 0.70
CA PHE A 66 -8.59 -9.07 -0.18
C PHE A 66 -7.69 -10.28 0.06
N GLU A 67 -8.17 -11.48 -0.23
CA GLU A 67 -7.47 -12.74 -0.02
C GLU A 67 -7.41 -13.55 -1.31
N ALA A 68 -6.30 -14.24 -1.51
CA ALA A 68 -6.05 -15.16 -2.61
C ALA A 68 -5.41 -16.45 -2.07
N GLU A 69 -5.03 -17.38 -2.96
CA GLU A 69 -4.46 -18.67 -2.55
C GLU A 69 -3.08 -18.49 -1.88
N GLY A 70 -3.06 -18.56 -0.54
CA GLY A 70 -1.83 -18.53 0.27
C GLY A 70 -1.31 -17.13 0.64
N TRP A 71 -1.95 -16.06 0.17
CA TRP A 71 -1.56 -14.68 0.45
C TRP A 71 -2.75 -13.74 0.42
N ALA A 72 -2.58 -12.55 0.98
CA ALA A 72 -3.61 -11.52 1.02
C ALA A 72 -3.00 -10.12 0.82
N GLY A 73 -3.87 -9.16 0.53
CA GLY A 73 -3.54 -7.75 0.44
C GLY A 73 -4.30 -6.94 1.48
N ARG A 74 -3.62 -6.04 2.19
CA ARG A 74 -4.22 -5.04 3.09
C ARG A 74 -3.99 -3.66 2.51
N ILE A 75 -5.03 -2.83 2.54
CA ILE A 75 -5.06 -1.49 1.96
C ILE A 75 -5.32 -0.49 3.09
N PHE A 76 -4.38 0.42 3.28
CA PHE A 76 -4.52 1.57 4.17
C PHE A 76 -4.69 2.84 3.34
N LEU A 77 -5.90 3.42 3.39
CA LEU A 77 -6.19 4.73 2.81
C LEU A 77 -5.89 5.83 3.85
N THR A 78 -4.99 6.74 3.50
CA THR A 78 -4.71 7.93 4.32
C THR A 78 -5.77 9.03 4.12
N ALA A 79 -5.89 9.94 5.08
CA ALA A 79 -6.79 11.11 4.97
C ALA A 79 -6.48 12.02 3.76
N THR A 80 -5.24 11.99 3.26
CA THR A 80 -4.81 12.74 2.07
C THR A 80 -5.13 12.03 0.75
N GLY A 81 -5.58 10.77 0.79
CA GLY A 81 -6.02 10.00 -0.37
C GLY A 81 -5.01 8.99 -0.93
N THR A 82 -3.77 8.99 -0.42
CA THR A 82 -2.72 8.03 -0.78
C THR A 82 -3.02 6.67 -0.14
N LYS A 83 -2.84 5.60 -0.90
CA LYS A 83 -3.10 4.22 -0.47
C LYS A 83 -1.80 3.45 -0.32
N PHE A 84 -1.63 2.81 0.82
CA PHE A 84 -0.54 1.87 1.08
C PHE A 84 -1.10 0.47 1.01
N VAL A 85 -0.54 -0.36 0.13
CA VAL A 85 -0.99 -1.72 -0.11
C VAL A 85 0.12 -2.67 0.23
N VAL A 86 -0.09 -3.50 1.25
CA VAL A 86 0.85 -4.54 1.66
C VAL A 86 0.33 -5.88 1.18
N LEU A 87 1.13 -6.59 0.39
CA LEU A 87 0.90 -8.00 0.06
C LEU A 87 1.65 -8.85 1.09
N HIS A 88 0.98 -9.83 1.68
CA HIS A 88 1.52 -10.58 2.81
C HIS A 88 1.03 -12.04 2.84
N SER A 89 1.74 -12.88 3.58
CA SER A 89 1.35 -14.27 3.86
C SER A 89 0.18 -14.32 4.85
N LEU A 90 -0.53 -15.45 4.88
CA LEU A 90 -1.48 -15.77 5.95
C LEU A 90 -0.76 -16.56 7.06
N PRO A 91 -1.07 -16.39 8.36
CA PRO A 91 -1.97 -15.39 8.97
C PRO A 91 -1.31 -14.00 9.12
N HIS A 92 -2.12 -12.96 9.37
CA HIS A 92 -1.74 -11.56 9.17
C HIS A 92 -1.84 -10.63 10.40
N PRO A 93 -1.25 -11.00 11.57
CA PRO A 93 -1.31 -10.16 12.77
C PRO A 93 -0.47 -8.88 12.62
N GLY A 94 -0.95 -7.75 13.16
CA GLY A 94 -0.15 -6.52 13.29
C GLY A 94 0.00 -5.68 12.02
N LEU A 95 -0.79 -5.93 10.98
CA LEU A 95 -0.72 -5.17 9.72
C LEU A 95 -1.07 -3.69 9.86
N ASP A 96 -2.02 -3.34 10.72
CA ASP A 96 -2.41 -1.94 10.89
C ASP A 96 -1.28 -1.12 11.52
N ASP A 97 -0.57 -1.67 12.51
CA ASP A 97 0.62 -1.03 13.11
C ASP A 97 1.77 -0.92 12.11
N LEU A 98 1.98 -1.96 11.29
CA LEU A 98 2.96 -1.95 10.21
C LEU A 98 2.65 -0.82 9.19
N LEU A 99 1.40 -0.72 8.74
CA LEU A 99 0.98 0.29 7.77
C LEU A 99 1.11 1.71 8.33
N ARG A 100 0.82 1.93 9.62
CA ARG A 100 1.07 3.21 10.29
C ARG A 100 2.56 3.57 10.30
N ARG A 101 3.43 2.63 10.66
CA ARG A 101 4.90 2.84 10.62
C ARG A 101 5.42 3.13 9.22
N ILE A 102 4.90 2.44 8.20
CA ILE A 102 5.23 2.71 6.79
C ILE A 102 4.81 4.13 6.42
N TYR A 103 3.62 4.56 6.85
CA TYR A 103 3.12 5.91 6.62
C TYR A 103 3.94 7.00 7.34
N GLU A 104 4.41 6.74 8.56
CA GLU A 104 5.35 7.62 9.27
C GLU A 104 6.66 7.77 8.50
N ILE A 105 7.25 6.67 8.04
CA ILE A 105 8.47 6.67 7.22
C ILE A 105 8.28 7.45 5.92
N TYR A 106 7.12 7.28 5.26
CA TYR A 106 6.76 8.05 4.06
C TYR A 106 6.66 9.55 4.35
N SER A 107 5.96 9.90 5.43
CA SER A 107 5.79 11.30 5.83
C SER A 107 7.13 11.97 6.14
N ASP A 108 8.05 11.26 6.78
CA ASP A 108 9.36 11.79 7.13
C ASP A 108 10.36 11.85 5.98
N ALA A 109 10.47 10.78 5.19
CA ALA A 109 11.54 10.63 4.20
C ALA A 109 11.13 11.08 2.79
N VAL A 110 9.83 11.23 2.53
CA VAL A 110 9.29 11.63 1.22
C VAL A 110 8.64 13.00 1.31
N MET A 111 7.67 13.20 2.23
CA MET A 111 6.90 14.46 2.29
C MET A 111 7.70 15.64 2.84
N LYS A 112 8.77 15.41 3.61
CA LYS A 112 9.67 16.48 4.07
C LYS A 112 10.77 16.82 3.05
N ASN A 113 10.87 16.12 1.92
CA ASN A 113 11.85 16.41 0.88
C ASN A 113 11.32 17.54 -0.04
N PRO A 114 11.92 18.75 -0.04
CA PRO A 114 11.44 19.87 -0.84
C PRO A 114 11.57 19.65 -2.36
N PHE A 115 12.36 18.67 -2.78
CA PHE A 115 12.56 18.33 -4.19
C PHE A 115 11.63 17.20 -4.68
N HIS A 116 10.81 16.63 -3.78
CA HIS A 116 9.83 15.62 -4.17
C HIS A 116 8.55 16.28 -4.66
N THR A 117 8.23 16.06 -5.94
CA THR A 117 6.94 16.44 -6.51
C THR A 117 5.88 15.41 -6.12
N LEU A 118 4.77 15.87 -5.56
CA LEU A 118 3.63 15.02 -5.19
C LEU A 118 3.08 14.26 -6.40
N GLU A 119 2.48 13.09 -6.13
CA GLU A 119 1.88 12.20 -7.14
C GLU A 119 2.87 11.62 -8.19
N MET A 120 4.17 11.93 -8.10
CA MET A 120 5.23 11.39 -8.94
C MET A 120 5.93 10.20 -8.27
N PRO A 121 6.64 9.34 -9.04
CA PRO A 121 7.38 8.22 -8.47
C PRO A 121 8.34 8.63 -7.33
N ILE A 122 8.34 7.83 -6.27
CA ILE A 122 9.15 8.07 -5.07
C ILE A 122 10.57 7.54 -5.30
N ASN A 123 11.50 8.45 -5.58
CA ASN A 123 12.93 8.17 -5.73
C ASN A 123 13.70 8.69 -4.52
N SER A 124 13.54 8.04 -3.36
CA SER A 124 14.21 8.44 -2.10
C SER A 124 14.97 7.25 -1.50
N SER A 125 16.30 7.32 -1.53
CA SER A 125 17.18 6.29 -0.96
C SER A 125 17.00 6.14 0.55
N LEU A 126 16.74 7.26 1.25
CA LEU A 126 16.44 7.25 2.68
C LEU A 126 15.13 6.51 2.98
N PHE A 127 14.09 6.73 2.17
CA PHE A 127 12.82 6.03 2.29
C PHE A 127 12.99 4.53 2.07
N GLU A 128 13.67 4.14 1.00
CA GLU A 128 13.95 2.73 0.70
C GLU A 128 14.74 2.03 1.81
N THR A 129 15.77 2.70 2.34
CA THR A 129 16.62 2.13 3.41
C THR A 129 15.81 1.90 4.69
N ARG A 130 15.04 2.91 5.12
CA ARG A 130 14.20 2.79 6.33
C ARG A 130 13.11 1.72 6.18
N LEU A 131 12.49 1.63 5.00
CA LEU A 131 11.54 0.57 4.70
C LEU A 131 12.20 -0.81 4.75
N GLN A 132 13.36 -0.97 4.11
CA GLN A 132 14.08 -2.24 4.11
C GLN A 132 14.39 -2.70 5.53
N THR A 133 14.87 -1.81 6.41
CA THR A 133 15.12 -2.13 7.83
C THR A 133 13.84 -2.52 8.56
N LEU A 134 12.74 -1.78 8.36
CA LEU A 134 11.45 -2.08 8.98
C LEU A 134 10.93 -3.46 8.53
N ILE A 135 10.89 -3.71 7.21
CA ILE A 135 10.36 -4.96 6.67
C ILE A 135 11.25 -6.15 7.04
N ALA A 136 12.58 -5.98 7.06
CA ALA A 136 13.48 -7.03 7.54
C ALA A 136 13.21 -7.41 8.99
N SER A 137 12.86 -6.46 9.86
CA SER A 137 12.51 -6.75 11.26
C SER A 137 11.17 -7.50 11.41
N VAL A 138 10.25 -7.33 10.46
CA VAL A 138 8.93 -7.97 10.46
C VAL A 138 8.97 -9.36 9.82
N ASN A 139 9.84 -9.53 8.81
CA ASN A 139 10.02 -10.79 8.09
C ASN A 139 11.02 -11.74 8.77
N ALA A 140 11.72 -11.30 9.82
CA ALA A 140 12.58 -12.14 10.65
C ALA A 140 11.76 -13.18 11.43
#